data_AF-A0A2S6IBX2-F1
#
_entry.id   AF-A0A2S6IBX2-F1
#
_cell.length_a   1.000
_cell.length_b   1.000
_cell.length_c   1.000
_cell.angle_alpha   90.00
_cell.angle_beta   90.00
_cell.angle_gamma   90.00
#
_symmetry.space_group_name_H-M   'P 1'
#
loop_
_entity.id
_entity.type
_entity.pdbx_description
1 polymer ?
#
loop_
_entity_poly.entity_id
_entity_poly.type
_entity_poly.pdbx_seq_one_letter_code
_entity_poly.pdbx_strand_id
1 'polypeptide(L)'
;MDNDGHGKISFWQFINSSFFLLLLGFGLSSVVGTYIADRLQQRSWERQSQLEEERRDYEWSREKKFELLRRKLDDGQNSLESISDLINLRFYRLQNAYINIVQGNVALANSSWNEYFDVVEEWNVKLLINQNNIRRLVNEEESILFNNYETDNPDLVKAYSIHGQFYLAHQEILDLLRCLRRENCRINSDQKESANEMLRLLDYNSDAFVDRISDIFFNRTIELESLKLD
;
A
#
# COMPACT_ATOMS: atom_id res chain seq x y z
N MET A 1 91.08 20.86 -62.12
CA MET A 1 90.02 21.87 -61.94
C MET A 1 88.83 21.42 -62.77
N ASP A 2 87.61 21.76 -62.33
CA ASP A 2 86.30 21.11 -62.58
C ASP A 2 86.08 19.96 -61.59
N ASN A 3 85.60 20.18 -60.36
CA ASN A 3 84.52 21.03 -59.83
C ASN A 3 83.11 20.65 -60.35
N ASP A 4 82.33 20.18 -59.38
CA ASP A 4 80.88 20.23 -59.26
C ASP A 4 80.01 19.42 -60.23
N GLY A 5 79.57 18.28 -59.69
CA GLY A 5 78.37 17.58 -60.15
C GLY A 5 77.60 17.00 -58.97
N HIS A 6 77.44 17.76 -57.88
CA HIS A 6 76.41 17.46 -56.89
C HIS A 6 75.09 17.37 -57.65
N GLY A 7 74.65 16.13 -57.91
CA GLY A 7 73.37 15.82 -58.50
C GLY A 7 72.29 16.34 -57.57
N LYS A 8 71.92 17.61 -57.78
CA LYS A 8 70.67 18.16 -57.30
C LYS A 8 69.59 17.34 -58.00
N ILE A 9 69.18 16.24 -57.37
CA ILE A 9 67.94 15.55 -57.71
C ILE A 9 66.92 16.67 -57.81
N SER A 10 66.43 16.90 -59.02
CA SER A 10 65.42 17.92 -59.24
C SER A 10 64.27 17.58 -58.30
N PHE A 11 63.87 18.53 -57.46
CA PHE A 11 62.75 18.38 -56.52
C PHE A 11 61.52 17.74 -57.20
N TRP A 12 61.34 18.03 -58.49
CA TRP A 12 60.32 17.45 -59.37
C TRP A 12 60.50 15.96 -59.68
N GLN A 13 61.73 15.47 -59.84
CA GLN A 13 62.01 14.04 -60.05
C GLN A 13 61.81 13.22 -58.76
N PHE A 14 62.10 13.81 -57.60
CA PHE A 14 61.82 13.18 -56.31
C PHE A 14 60.31 13.08 -56.04
N ILE A 15 59.57 14.16 -56.28
CA ILE A 15 58.11 14.21 -56.11
C ILE A 15 57.37 13.25 -57.04
N ASN A 16 57.88 13.03 -58.26
CA ASN A 16 57.27 12.09 -59.21
C ASN A 16 57.82 10.66 -59.12
N SER A 17 58.61 10.35 -58.08
CA SER A 17 59.13 9.00 -57.87
C SER A 17 58.06 8.08 -57.28
N SER A 18 58.02 6.82 -57.71
CA SER A 18 57.09 5.81 -57.19
C SER A 18 57.19 5.65 -55.67
N PHE A 19 58.39 5.86 -55.10
CA PHE A 19 58.64 5.79 -53.66
C PHE A 19 58.01 6.96 -52.89
N PHE A 20 58.14 8.19 -53.40
CA PHE A 20 57.50 9.37 -52.77
C PHE A 20 55.97 9.29 -52.85
N LEU A 21 55.42 8.84 -53.98
CA LEU A 21 53.97 8.60 -54.11
C LEU A 21 53.46 7.53 -53.14
N LEU A 22 54.25 6.51 -52.86
CA LEU A 22 53.91 5.46 -51.87
C LEU A 22 53.93 6.01 -50.44
N LEU A 23 54.96 6.79 -50.08
CA LEU A 23 55.03 7.49 -48.78
C LEU A 23 53.89 8.48 -48.60
N LEU A 24 53.55 9.23 -49.66
CA LEU A 24 52.46 10.21 -49.63
C LEU A 24 51.10 9.51 -49.55
N GLY A 25 50.90 8.41 -50.28
CA GLY A 25 49.72 7.55 -50.18
C GLY A 25 49.56 6.92 -48.79
N PHE A 26 50.66 6.47 -48.18
CA PHE A 26 50.69 5.94 -46.81
C PHE A 26 50.42 7.01 -45.75
N GLY A 27 50.99 8.21 -45.93
CA GLY A 27 50.72 9.36 -45.05
C GLY A 27 49.26 9.79 -45.12
N LEU A 28 48.71 9.91 -46.32
CA LEU A 28 47.28 10.23 -46.52
C LEU A 28 46.36 9.15 -45.98
N SER A 29 46.66 7.87 -46.24
CA SER A 29 45.83 6.77 -45.73
C SER A 29 45.89 6.65 -44.20
N SER A 30 47.04 6.94 -43.59
CA SER A 30 47.18 6.99 -42.13
C SER A 30 46.36 8.13 -41.54
N VAL A 31 46.47 9.36 -42.08
CA VAL A 31 45.69 10.52 -41.60
C VAL A 31 44.19 10.28 -41.75
N VAL A 32 43.75 9.77 -42.90
CA VAL A 32 42.33 9.45 -43.15
C VAL A 32 41.87 8.29 -42.24
N GLY A 33 42.71 7.27 -42.06
CA GLY A 33 42.43 6.12 -41.19
C GLY A 33 42.25 6.55 -39.73
N THR A 34 43.16 7.36 -39.19
CA THR A 34 43.06 7.91 -37.83
C THR A 34 41.83 8.78 -37.67
N TYR A 35 41.54 9.66 -38.64
CA TYR A 35 40.34 10.51 -38.59
C TYR A 35 39.04 9.69 -38.59
N ILE A 36 38.96 8.62 -39.40
CA ILE A 36 37.80 7.72 -39.43
C ILE A 36 37.71 6.93 -38.11
N ALA A 37 38.83 6.43 -37.59
CA ALA A 37 38.89 5.69 -36.34
C ALA A 37 38.41 6.56 -35.15
N ASP A 38 38.93 7.78 -35.02
CA ASP A 38 38.52 8.73 -33.98
C ASP A 38 37.02 9.05 -34.08
N ARG A 39 36.50 9.27 -35.30
CA ARG A 39 35.08 9.56 -35.50
C ARG A 39 34.18 8.37 -35.17
N LEU A 40 34.61 7.15 -35.48
CA LEU A 40 33.88 5.93 -35.12
C LEU A 40 33.92 5.68 -33.61
N GLN A 41 35.07 5.90 -32.97
CA GLN A 41 35.24 5.78 -31.53
C GLN A 41 34.41 6.81 -30.76
N GLN A 42 34.36 8.06 -31.23
CA GLN A 42 33.51 9.09 -30.62
C GLN A 42 32.02 8.72 -30.73
N ARG A 43 31.57 8.26 -31.90
CA ARG A 43 30.19 7.80 -32.08
C ARG A 43 29.84 6.55 -31.27
N SER A 44 30.78 5.62 -31.08
CA SER A 44 30.54 4.45 -30.23
C SER A 44 30.45 4.85 -28.76
N TRP A 45 31.29 5.80 -28.33
CA TRP A 45 31.25 6.34 -26.97
C TRP A 45 29.94 7.09 -26.68
N GLU A 46 29.49 7.96 -27.58
CA GLU A 46 28.21 8.67 -27.46
C GLU A 46 27.01 7.71 -27.37
N ARG A 47 27.02 6.62 -28.16
CA ARG A 47 25.98 5.59 -28.07
C ARG A 47 26.04 4.81 -26.75
N GLN A 48 27.24 4.47 -26.28
CA GLN A 48 27.40 3.78 -25.01
C GLN A 48 26.94 4.65 -23.84
N SER A 49 27.28 5.94 -23.84
CA SER A 49 26.84 6.86 -22.79
C SER A 49 25.32 7.02 -22.78
N GLN A 50 24.68 7.11 -23.96
CA GLN A 50 23.21 7.14 -24.06
C GLN A 50 22.57 5.87 -23.51
N LEU A 51 23.08 4.69 -23.89
CA LEU A 51 22.57 3.42 -23.38
C LEU A 51 22.77 3.27 -21.86
N GLU A 52 23.87 3.77 -21.32
CA GLU A 52 24.10 3.79 -19.87
C GLU A 52 23.13 4.72 -19.15
N GLU A 53 22.85 5.90 -19.72
CA GLU A 53 21.89 6.86 -19.16
C GLU A 53 20.47 6.27 -19.18
N GLU A 54 20.04 5.71 -20.32
CA GLU A 54 18.74 5.03 -20.44
C GLU A 54 18.58 3.87 -19.44
N ARG A 55 19.66 3.09 -19.22
CA ARG A 55 19.66 2.02 -18.21
C ARG A 55 19.49 2.56 -16.79
N ARG A 56 20.23 3.62 -16.44
CA ARG A 56 20.12 4.25 -15.12
C ARG A 56 18.74 4.83 -14.88
N ASP A 57 18.16 5.50 -15.88
CA ASP A 57 16.80 6.05 -15.80
C ASP A 57 15.75 4.94 -15.65
N TYR A 58 15.91 3.84 -16.39
CA TYR A 58 15.05 2.68 -16.25
C TYR A 58 15.13 2.09 -14.84
N GLU A 59 16.34 1.85 -14.32
CA GLU A 59 16.57 1.32 -12.97
C GLU A 59 16.01 2.24 -11.89
N TRP A 60 16.27 3.55 -11.99
CA TRP A 60 15.74 4.55 -11.06
C TRP A 60 14.22 4.61 -11.07
N SER A 61 13.60 4.57 -12.26
CA SER A 61 12.14 4.59 -12.38
C SER A 61 11.51 3.34 -11.79
N ARG A 62 12.16 2.17 -11.95
CA ARG A 62 11.73 0.89 -11.36
C ARG A 62 11.86 0.93 -9.85
N GLU A 63 12.98 1.38 -9.32
CA GLU A 63 13.22 1.50 -7.88
C GLU A 63 12.23 2.45 -7.22
N LYS A 64 11.95 3.62 -7.84
CA LYS A 64 10.97 4.56 -7.33
C LYS A 64 9.54 4.01 -7.33
N LYS A 65 9.14 3.30 -8.39
CA LYS A 65 7.83 2.62 -8.43
C LYS A 65 7.72 1.59 -7.31
N PHE A 66 8.77 0.80 -7.10
CA PHE A 66 8.81 -0.20 -6.04
C PHE A 66 8.75 0.45 -4.65
N GLU A 67 9.52 1.50 -4.41
CA GLU A 67 9.50 2.25 -3.15
C GLU A 67 8.10 2.81 -2.83
N LEU A 68 7.43 3.39 -3.84
CA LEU A 68 6.06 3.90 -3.69
C LEU A 68 5.05 2.78 -3.41
N LEU A 69 5.18 1.62 -4.08
CA LEU A 69 4.32 0.47 -3.83
C LEU A 69 4.51 -0.08 -2.42
N ARG A 70 5.77 -0.25 -1.98
CA ARG A 70 6.08 -0.72 -0.63
C ARG A 70 5.49 0.19 0.44
N ARG A 71 5.67 1.51 0.32
CA ARG A 71 5.06 2.46 1.26
C ARG A 71 3.53 2.34 1.32
N LYS A 72 2.87 2.16 0.17
CA LYS A 72 1.42 1.94 0.12
C LYS A 72 0.99 0.63 0.80
N LEU A 73 1.80 -0.43 0.70
CA LEU A 73 1.56 -1.69 1.38
C LEU A 73 1.73 -1.55 2.88
N ASP A 74 2.82 -0.91 3.33
CA ASP A 74 3.08 -0.64 4.75
C ASP A 74 1.94 0.22 5.36
N ASP A 75 1.55 1.30 4.69
CA ASP A 75 0.41 2.14 5.09
C ASP A 75 -0.92 1.36 5.09
N GLY A 76 -1.08 0.44 4.13
CA GLY A 76 -2.25 -0.42 4.01
C GLY A 76 -2.37 -1.41 5.16
N GLN A 77 -1.26 -2.08 5.51
CA GLN A 77 -1.17 -3.01 6.63
C GLN A 77 -1.49 -2.29 7.95
N ASN A 78 -0.84 -1.16 8.21
CA ASN A 78 -1.09 -0.37 9.42
C ASN A 78 -2.55 0.10 9.52
N SER A 79 -3.16 0.43 8.38
CA SER A 79 -4.57 0.84 8.34
C SER A 79 -5.52 -0.31 8.68
N LEU A 80 -5.28 -1.52 8.16
CA LEU A 80 -6.11 -2.69 8.43
C LEU A 80 -5.94 -3.20 9.86
N GLU A 81 -4.71 -3.18 10.38
CA GLU A 81 -4.42 -3.50 11.79
C GLU A 81 -5.17 -2.53 12.72
N SER A 82 -5.09 -1.21 12.47
CA SER A 82 -5.83 -0.23 13.26
C SER A 82 -7.35 -0.42 13.19
N ILE A 83 -7.89 -0.91 12.07
CA ILE A 83 -9.32 -1.21 11.94
C ILE A 83 -9.68 -2.45 12.76
N SER A 84 -8.87 -3.50 12.67
CA SER A 84 -9.03 -4.74 13.46
C SER A 84 -8.99 -4.45 14.96
N ASP A 85 -7.99 -3.69 15.41
CA ASP A 85 -7.84 -3.28 16.80
C ASP A 85 -9.06 -2.52 17.31
N LEU A 86 -9.60 -1.61 16.51
CA LEU A 86 -10.76 -0.82 16.88
C LEU A 86 -12.05 -1.67 16.96
N ILE A 87 -12.23 -2.63 16.05
CA ILE A 87 -13.32 -3.62 16.10
C ILE A 87 -13.22 -4.44 17.39
N ASN A 88 -12.05 -5.01 17.65
CA ASN A 88 -11.79 -5.87 18.81
C ASN A 88 -11.96 -5.10 20.13
N LEU A 89 -11.41 -3.88 20.20
CA LEU A 89 -11.55 -3.03 21.37
C LEU A 89 -13.01 -2.68 21.65
N ARG A 90 -13.77 -2.33 20.60
CA ARG A 90 -15.20 -2.01 20.74
C ARG A 90 -16.00 -3.21 21.22
N PHE A 91 -15.76 -4.39 20.64
CA PHE A 91 -16.39 -5.63 21.09
C PHE A 91 -16.05 -5.93 22.55
N TYR A 92 -14.77 -5.92 22.91
CA TYR A 92 -14.31 -6.19 24.26
C TYR A 92 -14.96 -5.27 25.30
N ARG A 93 -15.02 -3.96 25.03
CA ARG A 93 -15.65 -3.00 25.95
C ARG A 93 -17.15 -3.23 26.08
N LEU A 94 -17.83 -3.57 24.99
CA LEU A 94 -19.26 -3.89 25.00
C LEU A 94 -19.54 -5.17 25.81
N GLN A 95 -18.75 -6.21 25.59
CA GLN A 95 -18.82 -7.47 26.32
C GLN A 95 -18.58 -7.25 27.83
N ASN A 96 -17.58 -6.44 28.19
CA ASN A 96 -17.30 -6.10 29.58
C ASN A 96 -18.48 -5.33 30.23
N ALA A 97 -19.08 -4.37 29.49
CA ALA A 97 -20.27 -3.68 29.95
C ALA A 97 -21.44 -4.65 30.20
N TYR A 98 -21.70 -5.56 29.27
CA TYR A 98 -22.71 -6.61 29.42
C TYR A 98 -22.47 -7.47 30.67
N ILE A 99 -21.24 -7.94 30.89
CA ILE A 99 -20.89 -8.76 32.07
C ILE A 99 -21.22 -8.02 33.37
N ASN A 100 -20.81 -6.76 33.50
CA ASN A 100 -21.07 -5.97 34.72
C ASN A 100 -22.57 -5.67 34.91
N ILE A 101 -23.31 -5.46 33.82
CA ILE A 101 -24.76 -5.27 33.85
C ILE A 101 -25.46 -6.54 34.36
N VAL A 102 -25.08 -7.71 33.85
CA VAL A 102 -25.70 -8.99 34.22
C VAL A 102 -25.37 -9.41 35.66
N GLN A 103 -24.21 -9.00 36.18
CA GLN A 103 -23.83 -9.18 37.59
C GLN A 103 -24.62 -8.26 38.55
N GLY A 104 -25.32 -7.26 38.03
CA GLY A 104 -26.22 -6.40 38.82
C GLY A 104 -25.53 -5.29 39.61
N ASN A 105 -24.22 -5.07 39.42
CA ASN A 105 -23.51 -3.97 40.08
C ASN A 105 -23.67 -2.68 39.27
N VAL A 106 -24.61 -1.82 39.68
CA VAL A 106 -24.96 -0.56 38.99
C VAL A 106 -23.73 0.35 38.79
N ALA A 107 -22.86 0.47 39.81
CA ALA A 107 -21.71 1.35 39.74
C ALA A 107 -20.68 0.88 38.70
N LEU A 108 -20.33 -0.42 38.74
CA LEU A 108 -19.41 -1.02 37.76
C LEU A 108 -20.02 -1.01 36.36
N ALA A 109 -21.30 -1.35 36.22
CA ALA A 109 -22.02 -1.33 34.95
C ALA A 109 -21.96 0.06 34.30
N ASN A 110 -22.23 1.13 35.08
CA ASN A 110 -22.12 2.50 34.58
C ASN A 110 -20.68 2.87 34.17
N SER A 111 -19.68 2.48 34.97
CA SER A 111 -18.27 2.74 34.65
C SER A 111 -17.88 2.06 33.33
N SER A 112 -18.13 0.77 33.19
CA SER A 112 -17.82 0.03 31.96
C SER A 112 -18.62 0.49 30.75
N TRP A 113 -19.85 0.97 30.95
CA TRP A 113 -20.65 1.55 29.88
C TRP A 113 -20.05 2.85 29.36
N ASN A 114 -19.56 3.71 30.25
CA ASN A 114 -18.90 4.95 29.85
C ASN A 114 -17.60 4.66 29.08
N GLU A 115 -16.78 3.72 29.55
CA GLU A 115 -15.57 3.29 28.82
C GLU A 115 -15.91 2.73 27.42
N TYR A 116 -17.00 1.97 27.30
CA TYR A 116 -17.48 1.53 26.00
C TYR A 116 -17.95 2.69 25.13
N PHE A 117 -18.64 3.68 25.71
CA PHE A 117 -19.14 4.83 24.99
C PHE A 117 -18.00 5.68 24.41
N ASP A 118 -16.90 5.85 25.14
CA ASP A 118 -15.69 6.53 24.63
C ASP A 118 -15.17 5.86 23.34
N VAL A 119 -15.18 4.52 23.30
CA VAL A 119 -14.80 3.76 22.10
C VAL A 119 -15.83 3.89 20.98
N VAL A 120 -17.13 4.02 21.30
CA VAL A 120 -18.17 4.29 20.30
C VAL A 120 -17.98 5.67 19.67
N GLU A 121 -17.59 6.68 20.45
CA GLU A 121 -17.27 8.01 19.92
C GLU A 121 -16.07 7.96 18.97
N GLU A 122 -14.98 7.30 19.39
CA GLU A 122 -13.81 7.09 18.51
C GLU A 122 -14.18 6.35 17.22
N TRP A 123 -14.97 5.28 17.35
CA TRP A 123 -15.49 4.52 16.22
C TRP A 123 -16.23 5.42 15.24
N ASN A 124 -17.17 6.23 15.73
CA ASN A 124 -18.01 7.08 14.89
C ASN A 124 -17.18 8.17 14.18
N VAL A 125 -16.18 8.74 14.85
CA VAL A 125 -15.24 9.69 14.24
C VAL A 125 -14.46 9.04 13.10
N LYS A 126 -14.00 7.80 13.29
CA LYS A 126 -13.19 7.07 12.30
C LYS A 126 -14.01 6.31 11.26
N LEU A 127 -15.33 6.19 11.42
CA LEU A 127 -16.19 5.31 10.62
C LEU A 127 -16.01 5.49 9.11
N LEU A 128 -16.15 6.73 8.63
CA LEU A 128 -16.04 7.04 7.19
C LEU A 128 -14.60 6.87 6.68
N ILE A 129 -13.60 7.17 7.51
CA ILE A 129 -12.19 7.03 7.15
C ILE A 129 -11.87 5.53 6.99
N ASN A 130 -12.27 4.72 7.95
CA ASN A 130 -12.07 3.27 7.94
C ASN A 130 -12.81 2.61 6.76
N GLN A 131 -14.05 3.02 6.50
CA GLN A 131 -14.80 2.56 5.34
C GLN A 131 -14.06 2.84 4.02
N ASN A 132 -13.56 4.07 3.85
CA ASN A 132 -12.82 4.45 2.65
C ASN A 132 -11.47 3.72 2.54
N ASN A 133 -10.79 3.48 3.66
CA ASN A 133 -9.58 2.68 3.69
C ASN A 133 -9.85 1.25 3.23
N ILE A 134 -10.90 0.60 3.74
CA ILE A 134 -11.31 -0.74 3.30
C ILE A 134 -11.64 -0.72 1.81
N ARG A 135 -12.40 0.27 1.34
CA ARG A 135 -12.74 0.40 -0.10
C ARG A 135 -11.49 0.45 -0.98
N ARG A 136 -10.49 1.23 -0.57
CA ARG A 136 -9.26 1.46 -1.33
C ARG A 136 -8.30 0.26 -1.27
N LEU A 137 -8.11 -0.30 -0.08
CA LEU A 137 -7.12 -1.35 0.19
C LEU A 137 -7.64 -2.74 -0.18
N VAL A 138 -8.93 -2.98 0.09
CA VAL A 138 -9.57 -4.29 0.02
C VAL A 138 -10.51 -4.36 -1.19
N ASN A 139 -11.73 -3.83 -1.12
CA ASN A 139 -12.65 -3.65 -2.23
C ASN A 139 -13.92 -2.91 -1.75
N GLU A 140 -14.82 -2.58 -2.69
CA GLU A 140 -16.07 -1.91 -2.38
C GLU A 140 -17.04 -2.79 -1.57
N GLU A 141 -17.13 -4.08 -1.86
CA GLU A 141 -18.03 -5.02 -1.18
C GLU A 141 -17.76 -5.06 0.34
N GLU A 142 -16.50 -5.26 0.74
CA GLU A 142 -16.09 -5.25 2.14
C GLU A 142 -16.29 -3.87 2.80
N SER A 143 -16.19 -2.78 2.03
CA SER A 143 -16.49 -1.44 2.54
C SER A 143 -17.98 -1.25 2.87
N ILE A 144 -18.87 -1.93 2.15
CA ILE A 144 -20.31 -1.94 2.40
C ILE A 144 -20.63 -2.87 3.58
N LEU A 145 -19.94 -4.01 3.68
CA LEU A 145 -20.04 -4.90 4.85
C LEU A 145 -19.56 -4.25 6.14
N PHE A 146 -18.59 -3.34 6.07
CA PHE A 146 -18.19 -2.55 7.23
C PHE A 146 -19.28 -1.56 7.65
N ASN A 147 -19.80 -0.79 6.70
CA ASN A 147 -20.84 0.22 6.92
C ASN A 147 -21.70 0.41 5.65
N ASN A 148 -23.02 0.27 5.77
CA ASN A 148 -23.96 0.51 4.68
C ASN A 148 -25.01 1.59 5.01
N TYR A 149 -24.79 2.37 6.08
CA TYR A 149 -25.71 3.41 6.55
C TYR A 149 -27.09 2.91 6.99
N GLU A 150 -27.25 1.60 7.27
CA GLU A 150 -28.52 1.04 7.75
C GLU A 150 -28.94 1.58 9.13
N THR A 151 -28.00 2.12 9.90
CA THR A 151 -28.23 2.76 11.20
C THR A 151 -28.93 4.11 11.11
N ASP A 152 -29.04 4.69 9.92
CA ASP A 152 -29.85 5.90 9.71
C ASP A 152 -31.36 5.59 9.85
N ASN A 153 -31.74 4.31 9.75
CA ASN A 153 -33.08 3.84 10.06
C ASN A 153 -33.22 3.56 11.57
N PRO A 154 -34.04 4.33 12.32
CA PRO A 154 -34.23 4.08 13.75
C PRO A 154 -34.95 2.75 14.04
N ASP A 155 -35.70 2.22 13.09
CA ASP A 155 -36.47 0.98 13.20
C ASP A 155 -35.67 -0.24 12.67
N LEU A 156 -34.34 -0.15 12.66
CA LEU A 156 -33.49 -1.26 12.24
C LEU A 156 -33.69 -2.46 13.17
N VAL A 157 -34.16 -3.58 12.63
CA VAL A 157 -34.34 -4.84 13.38
C VAL A 157 -33.24 -5.86 13.08
N LYS A 158 -32.69 -5.82 11.86
CA LYS A 158 -31.63 -6.73 11.41
C LYS A 158 -30.59 -5.94 10.66
N ALA A 159 -29.34 -6.13 11.06
CA ALA A 159 -28.18 -5.48 10.46
C ALA A 159 -27.44 -6.46 9.56
N TYR A 160 -26.95 -5.96 8.43
CA TYR A 160 -26.04 -6.70 7.56
C TYR A 160 -24.59 -6.27 7.80
N SER A 161 -24.36 -4.98 8.03
CA SER A 161 -23.02 -4.42 8.22
C SER A 161 -22.49 -4.65 9.65
N ILE A 162 -21.17 -4.67 9.81
CA ILE A 162 -20.52 -4.71 11.14
C ILE A 162 -20.96 -3.51 11.98
N HIS A 163 -21.00 -2.30 11.40
CA HIS A 163 -21.47 -1.12 12.10
C HIS A 163 -22.91 -1.27 12.63
N GLY A 164 -23.83 -1.77 11.81
CA GLY A 164 -25.21 -1.99 12.21
C GLY A 164 -25.36 -3.11 13.23
N GLN A 165 -24.57 -4.18 13.14
CA GLN A 165 -24.58 -5.26 14.14
C GLN A 165 -24.13 -4.74 15.51
N PHE A 166 -23.08 -3.92 15.55
CA PHE A 166 -22.70 -3.20 16.77
C PHE A 166 -23.80 -2.28 17.29
N TYR A 167 -24.54 -1.60 16.40
CA TYR A 167 -25.67 -0.74 16.79
C TYR A 167 -26.79 -1.56 17.44
N LEU A 168 -27.18 -2.70 16.88
CA LEU A 168 -28.22 -3.55 17.48
C LEU A 168 -27.78 -4.11 18.85
N ALA A 169 -26.55 -4.63 18.94
CA ALA A 169 -26.00 -5.10 20.21
C ALA A 169 -25.90 -3.97 21.25
N HIS A 170 -25.54 -2.76 20.82
CA HIS A 170 -25.54 -1.57 21.66
C HIS A 170 -26.93 -1.29 22.26
N GLN A 171 -27.98 -1.29 21.43
CA GLN A 171 -29.34 -1.01 21.91
C GLN A 171 -29.82 -2.06 22.91
N GLU A 172 -29.59 -3.34 22.61
CA GLU A 172 -29.99 -4.44 23.50
C GLU A 172 -29.32 -4.30 24.89
N ILE A 173 -28.01 -4.06 24.92
CA ILE A 173 -27.26 -3.92 26.17
C ILE A 173 -27.61 -2.62 26.90
N LEU A 174 -27.89 -1.54 26.16
CA LEU A 174 -28.38 -0.29 26.73
C LEU A 174 -29.74 -0.48 27.43
N ASP A 175 -30.62 -1.30 26.86
CA ASP A 175 -31.92 -1.60 27.46
C ASP A 175 -31.77 -2.45 28.74
N LEU A 176 -30.81 -3.37 28.77
CA LEU A 176 -30.42 -4.06 30.02
C LEU A 176 -29.92 -3.08 31.08
N LEU A 177 -29.05 -2.14 30.71
CA LEU A 177 -28.54 -1.12 31.62
C LEU A 177 -29.66 -0.20 32.14
N ARG A 178 -30.58 0.21 31.27
CA ARG A 178 -31.76 1.01 31.63
C ARG A 178 -32.67 0.25 32.58
N CYS A 179 -32.85 -1.06 32.37
CA CYS A 179 -33.55 -1.92 33.32
C CYS A 179 -32.83 -1.94 34.67
N LEU A 180 -31.53 -2.25 34.69
CA LEU A 180 -30.73 -2.32 35.92
C LEU A 180 -30.79 -1.03 36.76
N ARG A 181 -30.89 0.14 36.12
CA ARG A 181 -31.01 1.44 36.79
C ARG A 181 -32.39 1.71 37.43
N ARG A 182 -33.42 0.94 37.08
CA ARG A 182 -34.80 1.12 37.60
C ARG A 182 -35.02 0.19 38.80
N GLU A 183 -35.51 0.74 39.91
CA GLU A 183 -35.72 -0.01 41.18
C GLU A 183 -36.61 -1.26 41.05
N ASN A 184 -37.58 -1.24 40.12
CA ASN A 184 -38.55 -2.32 39.93
C ASN A 184 -38.31 -3.19 38.70
N CYS A 185 -37.15 -3.06 38.05
CA CYS A 185 -36.83 -3.86 36.87
C CYS A 185 -35.84 -4.97 37.23
N ARG A 186 -36.16 -6.20 36.85
CA ARG A 186 -35.27 -7.35 36.99
C ARG A 186 -34.98 -7.90 35.61
N ILE A 187 -33.71 -7.97 35.28
CA ILE A 187 -33.26 -8.59 34.03
C ILE A 187 -33.58 -10.10 34.13
N ASN A 188 -34.46 -10.57 33.25
CA ASN A 188 -34.85 -11.99 33.20
C ASN A 188 -33.80 -12.83 32.45
N SER A 189 -33.92 -14.16 32.49
CA SER A 189 -33.01 -15.08 31.80
C SER A 189 -33.00 -14.86 30.30
N ASP A 190 -34.18 -14.62 29.72
CA ASP A 190 -34.38 -14.59 28.28
C ASP A 190 -33.71 -13.34 27.66
N GLN A 191 -33.77 -12.21 28.36
CA GLN A 191 -33.05 -10.98 28.03
C GLN A 191 -31.53 -11.15 28.10
N LYS A 192 -31.03 -11.91 29.08
CA LYS A 192 -29.59 -12.20 29.19
C LYS A 192 -29.12 -13.08 28.04
N GLU A 193 -29.91 -14.10 27.69
CA GLU A 193 -29.59 -15.02 26.60
C GLU A 193 -29.66 -14.31 25.25
N SER A 194 -30.70 -13.50 25.00
CA SER A 194 -30.84 -12.66 23.79
C SER A 194 -29.60 -11.78 23.56
N ALA A 195 -29.20 -11.02 24.58
CA ALA A 195 -28.02 -10.16 24.48
C ALA A 195 -26.72 -10.95 24.31
N ASN A 196 -26.58 -12.10 24.98
CA ASN A 196 -25.41 -12.97 24.85
C ASN A 196 -25.31 -13.58 23.44
N GLU A 197 -26.43 -14.00 22.86
CA GLU A 197 -26.48 -14.52 21.50
C GLU A 197 -26.08 -13.45 20.49
N MET A 198 -26.59 -12.22 20.63
CA MET A 198 -26.18 -11.08 19.80
C MET A 198 -24.68 -10.81 19.91
N LEU A 199 -24.11 -10.83 21.11
CA LEU A 199 -22.67 -10.65 21.31
C LEU A 199 -21.85 -11.76 20.64
N ARG A 200 -22.27 -13.02 20.78
CA ARG A 200 -21.59 -14.17 20.14
C ARG A 200 -21.64 -14.10 18.62
N LEU A 201 -22.77 -13.69 18.05
CA LEU A 201 -22.89 -13.51 16.60
C LEU A 201 -22.02 -12.35 16.12
N LEU A 202 -21.99 -11.26 16.88
CA LEU A 202 -21.16 -10.09 16.58
C LEU A 202 -19.67 -10.43 16.63
N ASP A 203 -19.22 -11.19 17.62
CA ASP A 203 -17.85 -11.68 17.77
C ASP A 203 -17.44 -12.49 16.52
N TYR A 204 -18.22 -13.54 16.21
CA TYR A 204 -18.00 -14.39 15.05
C TYR A 204 -17.96 -13.61 13.73
N ASN A 205 -18.91 -12.68 13.54
CA ASN A 205 -18.97 -11.89 12.31
C ASN A 205 -17.83 -10.88 12.21
N SER A 206 -17.40 -10.31 13.34
CA SER A 206 -16.28 -9.36 13.41
C SER A 206 -14.96 -10.05 13.07
N ASP A 207 -14.71 -11.23 13.65
CA ASP A 207 -13.54 -12.06 13.34
C ASP A 207 -13.54 -12.47 11.87
N ALA A 208 -14.66 -13.03 11.38
CA ALA A 208 -14.78 -13.44 9.98
C ALA A 208 -14.63 -12.28 8.99
N PHE A 209 -14.99 -11.06 9.39
CA PHE A 209 -14.78 -9.85 8.60
C PHE A 209 -13.30 -9.46 8.59
N VAL A 210 -12.64 -9.42 9.76
CA VAL A 210 -11.22 -9.10 9.90
C VAL A 210 -10.33 -10.08 9.12
N ASP A 211 -10.60 -11.38 9.22
CA ASP A 211 -9.87 -12.41 8.48
C ASP A 211 -10.01 -12.19 6.98
N ARG A 212 -11.24 -11.95 6.51
CA ARG A 212 -11.53 -11.77 5.09
C ARG A 212 -10.86 -10.54 4.50
N ILE A 213 -10.93 -9.39 5.17
CA ILE A 213 -10.25 -8.17 4.68
C ILE A 213 -8.74 -8.34 4.64
N SER A 214 -8.19 -9.10 5.61
CA SER A 214 -6.76 -9.41 5.68
C SER A 214 -6.33 -10.33 4.55
N ASP A 215 -7.10 -11.39 4.27
CA ASP A 215 -6.84 -12.34 3.18
C ASP A 215 -6.87 -11.65 1.81
N ILE A 216 -7.88 -10.81 1.56
CA ILE A 216 -8.00 -10.07 0.30
C ILE A 216 -6.83 -9.11 0.13
N PHE A 217 -6.45 -8.39 1.19
CA PHE A 217 -5.29 -7.50 1.16
C PHE A 217 -3.98 -8.26 0.92
N PHE A 218 -3.80 -9.40 1.58
CA PHE A 218 -2.62 -10.25 1.41
C PHE A 218 -2.51 -10.80 -0.02
N ASN A 219 -3.60 -11.29 -0.59
CA ASN A 219 -3.63 -11.78 -1.98
C ASN A 219 -3.25 -10.68 -2.97
N ARG A 220 -3.80 -9.46 -2.80
CA ARG A 220 -3.40 -8.30 -3.61
C ARG A 220 -1.92 -7.94 -3.45
N THR A 221 -1.39 -8.10 -2.25
CA THR A 221 0.03 -7.86 -1.98
C THR A 221 0.91 -8.86 -2.73
N ILE A 222 0.56 -10.15 -2.73
CA ILE A 222 1.27 -11.19 -3.49
C ILE A 222 1.23 -10.89 -5.00
N GLU A 223 0.08 -10.51 -5.54
CA GLU A 223 -0.07 -10.15 -6.97
C GLU A 223 0.84 -8.98 -7.37
N LEU A 224 1.04 -8.01 -6.45
CA LEU A 224 1.94 -6.89 -6.68
C LEU A 224 3.42 -7.29 -6.57
N GLU A 225 3.75 -8.23 -5.69
CA GLU A 225 5.10 -8.76 -5.57
C GLU A 225 5.49 -9.69 -6.72
N SER A 226 4.55 -10.43 -7.31
CA SER A 226 4.84 -11.30 -8.46
C SER A 226 5.19 -10.50 -9.72
N LEU A 227 4.59 -9.32 -9.91
CA LEU A 227 4.98 -8.34 -10.94
C LEU A 227 6.41 -7.81 -10.80
N LYS A 228 7.11 -8.10 -9.69
CA LYS A 228 8.53 -7.76 -9.47
C LYS A 228 9.48 -8.70 -10.21
N LEU A 229 9.03 -9.94 -10.48
CA LEU A 229 9.85 -11.05 -10.97
C LEU A 229 9.84 -11.18 -12.49
N ASP A 230 8.86 -10.57 -13.15
CA ASP A 230 8.78 -10.41 -14.61
C ASP A 230 9.40 -9.08 -15.08
#